data_AF-A0A183E4Y4-F1
#
_entry.id   AF-A0A183E4Y4-F1
#
_cell.length_a   1.000
_cell.length_b   1.000
_cell.length_c   1.000
_cell.angle_alpha   90.00
_cell.angle_beta   90.00
_cell.angle_gamma   90.00
#
_symmetry.space_group_name_H-M   'P 1'
#
loop_
_entity.id
_entity.type
_entity.pdbx_description
1 polymer ?
#
loop_
_entity_poly.entity_id
_entity_poly.type
_entity_poly.pdbx_seq_one_letter_code
_entity_poly.pdbx_strand_id
1 'polypeptide(L)'
;MEMTIRNGTFGEDSVAQYLPELFKLSAAVIIVVGTHWFESDPDFLLLLASLSSARLALAFHGEVAAEEAVVIGRLHCHFVRCGEEAEFLKEQHAEKLSNVMHNSACYTCEYVLKFPDVKKELAIAMYEFLCIYINFGGLETLSSDFTNNLGAALLSVCGIFQKIHLSFVRTNFRSFQSIM
;
A
#
# COMPACT_ATOMS: atom_id res chain seq x y z
N MET A 1 11.01 -5.56 -41.13
CA MET A 1 11.40 -4.74 -39.96
C MET A 1 11.56 -5.70 -38.81
N GLU A 2 12.76 -6.26 -38.69
CA GLU A 2 13.10 -7.27 -37.70
C GLU A 2 13.30 -6.59 -36.35
N MET A 3 12.49 -6.96 -35.36
CA MET A 3 12.76 -6.61 -33.97
C MET A 3 13.87 -7.52 -33.45
N THR A 4 15.10 -7.03 -33.51
CA THR A 4 16.22 -7.64 -32.82
C THR A 4 16.03 -7.43 -31.32
N ILE A 5 15.53 -8.47 -30.63
CA ILE A 5 15.57 -8.52 -29.17
C ILE A 5 17.05 -8.62 -28.79
N ARG A 6 17.64 -7.49 -28.39
CA ARG A 6 18.96 -7.50 -27.76
C ARG A 6 18.80 -8.26 -26.45
N ASN A 7 19.51 -9.37 -26.31
CA ASN A 7 19.77 -10.02 -25.03
C ASN A 7 20.52 -9.03 -24.13
N GLY A 8 19.77 -8.14 -23.48
CA GLY A 8 20.26 -7.33 -22.38
C GLY A 8 20.13 -8.17 -21.13
N THR A 9 21.25 -8.59 -20.56
CA THR A 9 21.29 -8.88 -19.13
C THR A 9 20.85 -7.60 -18.42
N PHE A 10 19.60 -7.56 -17.97
CA PHE A 10 19.12 -6.49 -17.09
C PHE A 10 19.98 -6.54 -15.84
N GLY A 11 20.86 -5.54 -15.64
CA GLY A 11 21.54 -5.37 -14.36
C GLY A 11 20.49 -5.16 -13.28
N GLU A 12 20.74 -5.65 -12.06
CA GLU A 12 19.82 -5.52 -10.91
C GLU A 12 19.34 -4.06 -10.73
N ASP A 13 20.20 -3.08 -11.02
CA ASP A 13 19.90 -1.64 -10.99
C ASP A 13 18.82 -1.21 -12.01
N SER A 14 18.72 -1.89 -13.15
CA SER A 14 17.78 -1.53 -14.21
C SER A 14 16.33 -1.91 -13.88
N VAL A 15 16.12 -3.02 -13.17
CA VAL A 15 14.76 -3.45 -12.78
C VAL A 15 14.24 -2.56 -11.66
N ALA A 16 15.09 -2.23 -10.68
CA ALA A 16 14.75 -1.35 -9.58
C ALA A 16 14.26 0.04 -10.04
N GLN A 17 14.81 0.54 -11.15
CA GLN A 17 14.41 1.81 -11.75
C GLN A 17 12.96 1.80 -12.29
N TYR A 18 12.45 0.66 -12.76
CA TYR A 18 11.10 0.57 -13.35
C TYR A 18 10.02 0.09 -12.39
N LEU A 19 10.40 -0.41 -11.21
CA LEU A 19 9.44 -0.84 -10.18
C LEU A 19 8.37 0.21 -9.83
N PRO A 20 8.69 1.51 -9.68
CA PRO A 20 7.67 2.51 -9.33
C PRO A 20 6.59 2.62 -10.42
N GLU A 21 6.98 2.60 -11.69
CA GLU A 21 6.09 2.66 -12.84
C GLU A 21 5.27 1.37 -12.97
N LEU A 22 5.89 0.22 -12.70
CA LEU A 22 5.19 -1.07 -12.67
C LEU A 22 4.11 -1.09 -11.58
N PHE A 23 4.40 -0.59 -10.38
CA PHE A 23 3.38 -0.51 -9.31
C PHE A 23 2.24 0.42 -9.69
N LYS A 24 2.53 1.59 -10.29
CA LYS A 24 1.49 2.52 -10.76
C LYS A 24 0.61 1.87 -11.83
N LEU A 25 1.23 1.17 -12.79
CA LEU A 25 0.51 0.49 -13.85
C LEU A 25 -0.34 -0.65 -13.30
N SER A 26 0.21 -1.49 -12.44
CA SER A 26 -0.54 -2.57 -11.79
C SER A 26 -1.72 -2.04 -10.98
N ALA A 27 -1.54 -0.95 -10.22
CA ALA A 27 -2.63 -0.31 -9.48
C ALA A 27 -3.72 0.19 -10.43
N ALA A 28 -3.36 0.82 -11.55
CA ALA A 28 -4.32 1.28 -12.55
C ALA A 28 -5.08 0.11 -13.19
N VAL A 29 -4.40 -0.99 -13.52
CA VAL A 29 -5.05 -2.20 -14.07
C VAL A 29 -6.03 -2.80 -13.07
N ILE A 30 -5.64 -2.94 -11.80
CA ILE A 30 -6.55 -3.44 -10.76
C ILE A 30 -7.76 -2.52 -10.57
N ILE A 31 -7.62 -1.20 -10.70
CA ILE A 31 -8.75 -0.27 -10.61
C ILE A 31 -9.74 -0.45 -11.78
N VAL A 32 -9.23 -0.65 -12.99
CA VAL A 32 -10.04 -0.73 -14.20
C VAL A 32 -10.65 -2.11 -14.40
N VAL A 33 -9.82 -3.14 -14.22
CA VAL A 33 -10.17 -4.54 -14.48
C VAL A 33 -10.66 -5.17 -13.18
N GLY A 34 -9.93 -5.01 -12.08
CA GLY A 34 -10.22 -5.68 -10.82
C GLY A 34 -9.22 -6.79 -10.53
N THR A 35 -9.39 -7.46 -9.39
CA THR A 35 -8.50 -8.52 -8.92
C THR A 35 -8.56 -9.80 -9.77
N HIS A 36 -9.59 -9.96 -10.59
CA HIS A 36 -9.70 -11.08 -11.55
C HIS A 36 -8.59 -11.09 -12.61
N TRP A 37 -7.86 -9.97 -12.78
CA TRP A 37 -6.66 -9.94 -13.61
C TRP A 37 -5.64 -11.02 -13.23
N PHE A 38 -5.60 -11.42 -11.95
CA PHE A 38 -4.67 -12.43 -11.44
C PHE A 38 -5.18 -13.86 -11.61
N GLU A 39 -6.41 -14.09 -12.10
CA GLU A 39 -6.99 -15.43 -12.20
C GLU A 39 -6.16 -16.34 -13.13
N SER A 40 -5.65 -15.80 -14.24
CA SER A 40 -4.81 -16.56 -15.17
C SER A 40 -3.39 -16.80 -14.67
N ASP A 41 -2.91 -16.00 -13.71
CA ASP A 41 -1.56 -16.09 -13.14
C ASP A 41 -1.54 -15.63 -11.66
N PRO A 42 -1.94 -16.51 -10.72
CA PRO A 42 -1.88 -16.19 -9.29
C PRO A 42 -0.45 -16.06 -8.74
N ASP A 43 0.55 -16.61 -9.43
CA ASP A 43 1.95 -16.49 -9.01
C ASP A 43 2.45 -15.06 -9.26
N PHE A 44 1.97 -14.40 -10.32
CA PHE A 44 2.23 -12.98 -10.55
C PHE A 44 1.67 -12.08 -9.44
N LEU A 45 0.49 -12.39 -8.89
CA LEU A 45 -0.05 -11.70 -7.71
C LEU A 45 0.91 -11.80 -6.52
N LEU A 46 1.39 -13.01 -6.22
CA LEU A 46 2.31 -13.24 -5.10
C LEU A 46 3.65 -12.53 -5.31
N LEU A 47 4.17 -12.53 -6.53
CA LEU A 47 5.39 -11.80 -6.88
C LEU A 47 5.20 -10.30 -6.67
N LEU A 48 4.11 -9.72 -7.18
CA LEU A 48 3.82 -8.30 -7.06
C LEU A 48 3.62 -7.89 -5.60
N ALA A 49 2.90 -8.68 -4.81
CA ALA A 49 2.71 -8.46 -3.38
C ALA A 49 4.02 -8.53 -2.60
N SER A 50 4.89 -9.49 -2.93
CA SER A 50 6.19 -9.65 -2.27
C SER A 50 7.13 -8.47 -2.60
N LEU A 51 7.18 -8.05 -3.86
CA LEU A 51 7.97 -6.91 -4.30
C LEU A 51 7.47 -5.60 -3.68
N SER A 52 6.16 -5.39 -3.63
CA SER A 52 5.57 -4.20 -3.02
C SER A 52 5.83 -4.18 -1.51
N SER A 53 5.74 -5.33 -0.82
CA SER A 53 6.07 -5.45 0.60
C SER A 53 7.54 -5.11 0.89
N ALA A 54 8.48 -5.60 0.07
CA ALA A 54 9.89 -5.27 0.22
C ALA A 54 10.13 -3.77 -0.02
N ARG A 55 9.48 -3.18 -1.04
CA ARG A 55 9.59 -1.74 -1.34
C ARG A 55 8.94 -0.87 -0.28
N LEU A 56 7.88 -1.32 0.38
CA LEU A 56 7.27 -0.64 1.53
C LEU A 56 8.25 -0.51 2.69
N ALA A 57 8.99 -1.58 3.00
CA ALA A 57 10.03 -1.54 4.03
C ALA A 57 11.11 -0.50 3.70
N LEU A 58 11.56 -0.43 2.44
CA LEU A 58 12.51 0.60 1.99
C LEU A 58 11.93 2.02 2.08
N ALA A 59 10.62 2.20 1.83
CA ALA A 59 9.96 3.48 2.02
C ALA A 59 9.98 3.96 3.48
N PHE A 60 9.89 3.04 4.44
CA PHE A 60 10.03 3.35 5.86
C PHE A 60 11.43 3.80 6.25
N HIS A 61 12.44 3.41 5.49
CA HIS A 61 13.82 3.89 5.65
C HIS A 61 14.10 5.20 4.89
N GLY A 62 13.10 5.77 4.21
CA GLY A 62 13.26 6.99 3.42
C GLY A 62 14.02 6.79 2.10
N GLU A 63 14.19 5.54 1.67
CA GLU A 63 14.91 5.16 0.45
C GLU A 63 14.00 5.19 -0.80
N VAL A 64 12.71 5.44 -0.61
CA VAL A 64 11.69 5.45 -1.65
C VAL A 64 10.87 6.75 -1.57
N ALA A 65 10.44 7.25 -2.72
CA ALA A 65 9.61 8.45 -2.82
C ALA A 65 8.24 8.24 -2.12
N ALA A 66 7.70 9.30 -1.51
CA ALA A 66 6.44 9.21 -0.78
C ALA A 66 5.27 8.83 -1.70
N GLU A 67 5.29 9.29 -2.95
CA GLU A 67 4.29 9.00 -3.98
C GLU A 67 4.25 7.50 -4.33
N GLU A 68 5.42 6.86 -4.38
CA GLU A 68 5.50 5.41 -4.63
C GLU A 68 4.92 4.63 -3.46
N ALA A 69 5.23 5.03 -2.22
CA ALA A 69 4.69 4.39 -1.04
C ALA A 69 3.16 4.50 -0.92
N VAL A 70 2.57 5.60 -1.41
CA VAL A 70 1.10 5.73 -1.53
C VAL A 70 0.53 4.70 -2.50
N VAL A 71 1.18 4.50 -3.65
CA VAL A 71 0.76 3.49 -4.64
C VAL A 71 0.88 2.09 -4.04
N ILE A 72 1.97 1.79 -3.35
CA ILE A 72 2.19 0.51 -2.67
C ILE A 72 1.12 0.25 -1.60
N GLY A 73 0.80 1.25 -0.76
CA GLY A 73 -0.25 1.09 0.25
C GLY A 73 -1.61 0.75 -0.38
N ARG A 74 -1.96 1.40 -1.50
CA ARG A 74 -3.19 1.07 -2.26
C ARG A 74 -3.15 -0.34 -2.86
N LEU A 75 -2.01 -0.77 -3.41
CA LEU A 75 -1.84 -2.13 -3.89
C LEU A 75 -2.07 -3.14 -2.76
N HIS A 76 -1.52 -2.90 -1.57
CA HIS A 76 -1.73 -3.77 -0.41
C HIS A 76 -3.21 -3.84 -0.01
N CYS A 77 -3.95 -2.73 -0.08
CA CYS A 77 -5.41 -2.75 0.11
C CYS A 77 -6.11 -3.72 -0.86
N HIS A 78 -5.69 -3.73 -2.12
CA HIS A 78 -6.24 -4.66 -3.13
C HIS A 78 -5.80 -6.10 -2.89
N PHE A 79 -4.57 -6.33 -2.43
CA PHE A 79 -4.06 -7.67 -2.14
C PHE A 79 -4.75 -8.31 -0.94
N VAL A 80 -5.01 -7.55 0.13
CA VAL A 80 -5.81 -8.05 1.26
C VAL A 80 -7.20 -8.47 0.78
N ARG A 81 -7.90 -7.59 0.05
CA ARG A 81 -9.22 -7.93 -0.52
C ARG A 81 -9.16 -9.15 -1.42
N CYS A 82 -8.12 -9.26 -2.25
CA CYS A 82 -7.93 -10.41 -3.11
C CYS A 82 -7.76 -11.71 -2.32
N GLY A 83 -6.98 -11.71 -1.24
CA GLY A 83 -6.78 -12.88 -0.38
C GLY A 83 -8.07 -13.38 0.27
N GLU A 84 -8.99 -12.47 0.56
CA GLU A 84 -10.21 -12.73 1.32
C GLU A 84 -11.44 -12.96 0.45
N GLU A 85 -11.54 -12.26 -0.68
CA GLU A 85 -12.74 -12.21 -1.52
C GLU A 85 -12.59 -13.02 -2.82
N ALA A 86 -11.37 -13.36 -3.26
CA ALA A 86 -11.18 -13.99 -4.56
C ALA A 86 -11.35 -15.52 -4.52
N GLU A 87 -12.31 -16.02 -5.29
CA GLU A 87 -12.59 -17.46 -5.40
C GLU A 87 -11.52 -18.24 -6.20
N PHE A 88 -10.70 -17.56 -7.02
CA PHE A 88 -9.70 -18.22 -7.86
C PHE A 88 -8.42 -18.61 -7.11
N LEU A 89 -8.21 -18.10 -5.90
CA LEU A 89 -7.01 -18.40 -5.12
C LEU A 89 -7.11 -19.78 -4.49
N LYS A 90 -6.14 -20.65 -4.81
CA LYS A 90 -5.96 -21.91 -4.09
C LYS A 90 -5.44 -21.61 -2.68
N GLU A 91 -5.70 -22.52 -1.75
CA GLU A 91 -5.30 -22.40 -0.34
C GLU A 91 -3.82 -22.02 -0.17
N GLN A 92 -2.91 -22.71 -0.86
CA GLN A 92 -1.47 -22.42 -0.83
C GLN A 92 -1.11 -20.98 -1.30
N HIS A 93 -1.89 -20.41 -2.21
CA HIS A 93 -1.69 -19.06 -2.74
C HIS A 93 -2.26 -18.03 -1.77
N ALA A 94 -3.45 -18.29 -1.24
CA ALA A 94 -4.09 -17.46 -0.22
C ALA A 94 -3.22 -17.39 1.06
N GLU A 95 -2.68 -18.51 1.53
CA GLU A 95 -1.79 -18.57 2.70
C GLU A 95 -0.52 -17.73 2.48
N LYS A 96 0.14 -17.89 1.32
CA LYS A 96 1.32 -17.08 0.98
C LYS A 96 1.00 -15.60 0.92
N LEU A 97 -0.11 -15.23 0.29
CA LEU A 97 -0.53 -13.83 0.21
C LEU A 97 -0.82 -13.25 1.59
N SER A 98 -1.53 -14.01 2.43
CA SER A 98 -1.83 -13.64 3.82
C SER A 98 -0.56 -13.40 4.63
N ASN A 99 0.44 -14.28 4.51
CA ASN A 99 1.74 -14.11 5.15
C ASN A 99 2.47 -12.83 4.70
N VAL A 100 2.44 -12.52 3.40
CA VAL A 100 3.05 -11.28 2.86
C VAL A 100 2.33 -10.04 3.39
N MET A 101 0.99 -10.06 3.43
CA MET A 101 0.20 -8.95 3.95
C MET A 101 0.36 -8.79 5.47
N HIS A 102 0.47 -9.88 6.22
CA HIS A 102 0.76 -9.86 7.64
C HIS A 102 2.12 -9.19 7.92
N ASN A 103 3.18 -9.60 7.22
CA ASN A 103 4.50 -8.97 7.37
C ASN A 103 4.46 -7.48 7.03
N SER A 104 3.73 -7.10 5.97
CA SER A 104 3.52 -5.71 5.59
C SER A 104 2.79 -4.91 6.68
N ALA A 105 1.79 -5.51 7.33
CA ALA A 105 1.07 -4.90 8.45
C ALA A 105 1.98 -4.70 9.65
N CYS A 106 2.83 -5.68 9.99
CA CYS A 106 3.84 -5.55 11.04
C CYS A 106 4.79 -4.38 10.78
N TYR A 107 5.39 -4.29 9.59
CA TYR A 107 6.27 -3.16 9.24
C TYR A 107 5.55 -1.81 9.33
N THR A 108 4.28 -1.77 8.89
CA THR A 108 3.47 -0.55 8.94
C THR A 108 3.16 -0.13 10.38
N CYS A 109 2.81 -1.07 11.25
CA CYS A 109 2.62 -0.83 12.67
C CYS A 109 3.89 -0.31 13.33
N GLU A 110 5.04 -0.97 13.09
CA GLU A 110 6.34 -0.54 13.62
C GLU A 110 6.65 0.91 13.22
N TYR A 111 6.46 1.24 11.95
CA TYR A 111 6.75 2.58 11.46
C TYR A 111 5.83 3.64 12.06
N VAL A 112 4.51 3.40 12.04
CA VAL A 112 3.52 4.36 12.55
C VAL A 112 3.68 4.60 14.06
N LEU A 113 4.04 3.56 14.82
CA LEU A 113 4.29 3.69 16.26
C LEU A 113 5.60 4.40 16.57
N LYS A 114 6.64 4.20 15.75
CA LYS A 114 7.96 4.80 15.95
C LYS A 114 8.05 6.25 15.49
N PHE A 115 7.29 6.62 14.46
CA PHE A 115 7.37 7.94 13.82
C PHE A 115 6.00 8.61 13.81
N PRO A 116 5.58 9.28 14.91
CA PRO A 116 4.25 9.90 14.98
C PRO A 116 4.04 11.06 13.99
N ASP A 117 5.12 11.67 13.48
CA ASP A 117 5.11 12.77 12.51
C ASP A 117 5.32 12.27 11.07
N VAL A 118 4.57 11.24 10.66
CA VAL A 118 4.62 10.71 9.29
C VAL A 118 4.18 11.77 8.27
N LYS A 119 4.84 11.82 7.10
CA LYS A 119 4.35 12.61 5.96
C LYS A 119 2.89 12.25 5.69
N LYS A 120 2.03 13.26 5.60
CA LYS A 120 0.58 13.07 5.57
C LYS A 120 0.15 12.01 4.56
N GLU A 121 0.62 12.11 3.32
CA GLU A 121 0.27 11.22 2.20
C GLU A 121 0.60 9.76 2.51
N LEU A 122 1.75 9.53 3.13
CA LEU A 122 2.22 8.22 3.55
C LEU A 122 1.34 7.66 4.67
N ALA A 123 0.97 8.51 5.63
CA ALA A 123 0.07 8.17 6.72
C ALA A 123 -1.33 7.77 6.22
N ILE A 124 -1.85 8.42 5.17
CA ILE A 124 -3.15 8.07 4.56
C ILE A 124 -3.13 6.64 4.03
N ALA A 125 -2.16 6.32 3.16
CA ALA A 125 -2.11 5.03 2.50
C ALA A 125 -1.91 3.88 3.50
N MET A 126 -1.13 4.12 4.56
CA MET A 126 -0.88 3.16 5.63
C MET A 126 -2.09 2.96 6.53
N TYR A 127 -2.80 4.04 6.84
CA TYR A 127 -4.05 3.99 7.59
C TYR A 127 -5.09 3.16 6.83
N GLU A 128 -5.29 3.44 5.54
CA GLU A 128 -6.23 2.70 4.69
C GLU A 128 -5.90 1.21 4.64
N PHE A 129 -4.62 0.87 4.43
CA PHE A 129 -4.16 -0.51 4.43
C PHE A 129 -4.42 -1.21 5.76
N LEU A 130 -4.00 -0.62 6.89
CA LEU A 130 -4.20 -1.20 8.21
C LEU A 130 -5.68 -1.36 8.55
N CYS A 131 -6.53 -0.39 8.21
CA CYS A 131 -7.97 -0.51 8.43
C CYS A 131 -8.59 -1.66 7.63
N ILE A 132 -8.20 -1.83 6.37
CA ILE A 132 -8.68 -2.94 5.55
C ILE A 132 -8.17 -4.27 6.12
N TYR A 133 -6.88 -4.36 6.44
CA TYR A 133 -6.28 -5.55 7.05
C TYR A 133 -6.99 -5.97 8.35
N ILE A 134 -7.26 -5.01 9.24
CA ILE A 134 -7.99 -5.24 10.49
C ILE A 134 -9.44 -5.67 10.22
N ASN A 135 -10.11 -5.07 9.22
CA ASN A 135 -11.49 -5.40 8.88
C ASN A 135 -11.65 -6.85 8.41
N PHE A 136 -10.60 -7.44 7.84
CA PHE A 136 -10.55 -8.86 7.48
C PHE A 136 -9.92 -9.75 8.58
N GLY A 137 -10.04 -9.35 9.85
CA GLY A 137 -9.60 -10.17 10.98
C GLY A 137 -8.10 -10.13 11.27
N GLY A 138 -7.31 -9.36 10.50
CA GLY A 138 -5.86 -9.28 10.66
C GLY A 138 -5.40 -8.80 12.05
N LEU A 139 -6.26 -8.11 12.81
CA LEU A 139 -5.95 -7.66 14.17
C LEU A 139 -5.60 -8.82 15.11
N GLU A 140 -6.25 -9.98 14.96
CA GLU A 140 -6.01 -11.16 15.81
C GLU A 140 -4.64 -11.78 15.59
N THR A 141 -4.03 -11.50 14.43
CA THR A 141 -2.71 -12.02 14.06
C THR A 141 -1.57 -11.11 14.55
N LEU A 142 -1.86 -9.85 14.88
CA LEU A 142 -0.86 -8.89 15.33
C LEU A 142 -0.49 -9.11 16.81
N SER A 143 0.78 -8.88 17.15
CA SER A 143 1.25 -8.97 18.54
C SER A 143 0.63 -7.86 19.41
N SER A 144 0.56 -8.11 20.72
CA SER A 144 0.08 -7.13 21.70
C SER A 144 0.87 -5.82 21.70
N ASP A 145 2.14 -5.87 21.30
CA ASP A 145 3.02 -4.71 21.23
C ASP A 145 2.53 -3.69 20.20
N PHE A 146 1.90 -4.17 19.12
CA PHE A 146 1.26 -3.32 18.13
C PHE A 146 -0.14 -2.90 18.57
N THR A 147 -0.98 -3.85 18.97
CA THR A 147 -2.43 -3.59 19.15
C THR A 147 -2.76 -2.64 20.30
N ASN A 148 -1.97 -2.60 21.37
CA ASN A 148 -2.20 -1.74 22.53
C ASN A 148 -2.17 -0.23 22.22
N ASN A 149 -1.33 0.18 21.26
CA ASN A 149 -1.14 1.59 20.90
C ASN A 149 -1.62 1.94 19.48
N LEU A 150 -1.94 0.92 18.67
CA LEU A 150 -2.33 1.10 17.28
C LEU A 150 -3.58 1.99 17.15
N GLY A 151 -4.59 1.81 17.99
CA GLY A 151 -5.80 2.64 17.94
C GLY A 151 -5.51 4.12 18.15
N ALA A 152 -4.66 4.48 19.11
CA ALA A 152 -4.26 5.86 19.36
C ALA A 152 -3.42 6.43 18.21
N ALA A 153 -2.51 5.64 17.65
CA ALA A 153 -1.67 6.05 16.51
C ALA A 153 -2.47 6.20 15.21
N LEU A 154 -3.44 5.32 14.95
CA LEU A 154 -4.38 5.45 13.84
C LEU A 154 -5.27 6.70 14.01
N LEU A 155 -5.71 6.99 15.24
CA LEU A 155 -6.48 8.19 15.55
C LEU A 155 -5.67 9.48 15.40
N SER A 156 -4.37 9.49 15.73
CA SER A 156 -3.52 10.68 15.52
C SER A 156 -3.37 10.98 14.02
N VAL A 157 -3.21 9.94 13.20
CA VAL A 157 -3.22 10.03 11.74
C VAL A 157 -4.59 10.55 11.25
N CYS A 158 -5.72 10.00 11.71
CA CYS A 158 -7.06 10.51 11.43
C CYS A 158 -7.29 11.97 11.85
N GLY A 159 -6.75 12.39 12.99
CA GLY A 159 -6.82 13.77 13.48
C GLY A 159 -6.15 14.77 12.54
N ILE A 160 -5.08 14.34 11.84
CA ILE A 160 -4.45 15.11 10.76
C ILE A 160 -5.44 15.29 9.59
N PHE A 161 -6.24 14.27 9.23
CA PHE A 161 -7.27 14.40 8.20
C PHE A 161 -8.35 15.42 8.56
N GLN A 162 -8.91 15.38 9.77
CA GLN A 162 -9.93 16.34 10.18
C GLN A 162 -9.39 17.78 10.15
N LYS A 163 -8.18 17.99 10.66
CA LYS A 163 -7.56 19.32 10.64
C LYS A 163 -7.30 19.83 9.23
N ILE A 164 -6.91 18.95 8.30
CA ILE A 164 -6.61 19.36 6.92
C ILE A 164 -7.88 19.52 6.07
N HIS A 165 -8.89 18.68 6.28
CA HIS A 165 -10.20 18.89 5.64
C HIS A 165 -10.82 20.20 6.12
N LEU A 166 -10.73 20.51 7.42
CA LEU A 166 -11.22 21.77 7.98
C LEU A 166 -10.38 22.98 7.50
N SER A 167 -9.06 22.86 7.37
CA SER A 167 -8.21 23.95 6.87
C SER A 167 -8.43 24.18 5.36
N PHE A 168 -8.58 23.12 4.56
CA PHE A 168 -8.90 23.21 3.14
C PHE A 168 -10.29 23.82 2.90
N VAL A 169 -11.31 23.39 3.65
CA VAL A 169 -12.64 24.01 3.62
C VAL A 169 -12.56 25.48 4.04
N ARG A 170 -11.85 25.84 5.12
CA ARG A 170 -11.67 27.25 5.53
C ARG A 170 -10.96 28.11 4.50
N THR A 171 -9.93 27.57 3.85
CA THR A 171 -9.12 28.31 2.88
C THR A 171 -9.93 28.56 1.61
N ASN A 172 -10.67 27.55 1.14
CA ASN A 172 -11.58 27.68 -0.01
C ASN A 172 -12.81 28.55 0.29
N PHE A 173 -13.29 28.59 1.54
CA PHE A 173 -14.39 29.50 1.94
C PHE A 173 -13.93 30.96 1.98
N ARG A 174 -12.69 31.22 2.42
CA ARG A 174 -12.10 32.56 2.46
C ARG A 174 -11.77 33.11 1.06
N SER A 175 -11.30 32.26 0.14
CA SER A 175 -11.11 32.67 -1.25
C SER A 175 -12.45 32.93 -1.95
N PHE A 176 -13.52 32.21 -1.62
CA PHE A 176 -14.88 32.51 -2.10
C PHE A 176 -15.42 33.86 -1.58
N GLN A 177 -15.16 34.20 -0.32
CA GLN A 177 -15.56 35.50 0.26
C GLN A 177 -14.72 36.69 -0.21
N SER A 178 -13.53 36.45 -0.78
CA SER A 178 -12.68 37.50 -1.35
C SER A 178 -13.00 37.82 -2.82
N ILE A 179 -13.85 37.00 -3.46
CA ILE A 179 -14.27 37.14 -4.87
C ILE A 179 -15.72 37.69 -4.96
N MET A 180 -16.42 37.80 -3.83
CA MET A 180 -17.67 38.57 -3.69
C MET A 180 -17.37 39.98 -3.14
#